data_AF-A0A077ZPC6-F1
#
_entry.id   AF-A0A077ZPC6-F1
#
_cell.length_a   1.000
_cell.length_b   1.000
_cell.length_c   1.000
_cell.angle_alpha   90.00
_cell.angle_beta   90.00
_cell.angle_gamma   90.00
#
_symmetry.space_group_name_H-M   'P 1'
#
loop_
_entity.id
_entity.type
_entity.pdbx_description
1 polymer ?
#
loop_
_entity_poly.entity_id
_entity_poly.type
_entity_poly.pdbx_seq_one_letter_code
_entity_poly.pdbx_strand_id
1 'polypeptide(L)'
;MAINRGVKRKVLKKQFTVPQSWLSEFLAETAKLMGKSGCSEAKAFVASCSKVCYTKVVRARLVNRLWNKASKRARIHAVDCFATNLESLLLTAPVKGHCIIGVDPGFVNGCKYAMISAQGDILAAGIFYLPEVKNSRFRSATNEFCNFALSHRCDRIAIGNGKGSKETVAYLRCLIREKRFKDLDIRWRVVNETGSSVYSISPMAEIEMPELSPNLRSAGLSIARRVLDPLSEYIKIGPASLSVGMYQHDIPSTVLKTTVDTVVEQCVSFVGVDVNTCSVDLLEHVTGLNKKTATAVCEFRQKNGPFVCRFQLKCVKGLSEHAFKMCSGFVRIHGKQDNSTAAYRPNPLDATSIHPESYPIVER
;
A
#
# COMPACT_ATOMS: atom_id res chain seq x y z
N MET A 1 15.79 -9.44 12.91
CA MET A 1 14.49 -10.10 12.61
C MET A 1 14.66 -11.57 12.22
N ALA A 2 15.55 -11.91 11.27
CA ALA A 2 15.83 -13.30 10.86
C ALA A 2 16.02 -14.29 12.02
N ILE A 3 16.88 -13.98 13.00
CA ILE A 3 17.14 -14.88 14.13
C ILE A 3 15.86 -15.15 14.94
N ASN A 4 15.05 -14.12 15.21
CA ASN A 4 13.76 -14.28 15.89
C ASN A 4 12.81 -15.21 15.12
N ARG A 5 12.74 -15.06 13.79
CA ARG A 5 11.93 -15.94 12.94
C ARG A 5 12.43 -17.38 13.00
N GLY A 6 13.74 -17.60 12.89
CA GLY A 6 14.34 -18.94 12.97
C GLY A 6 14.09 -19.61 14.32
N VAL A 7 14.20 -18.86 15.42
CA VAL A 7 13.89 -19.36 16.77
C VAL A 7 12.40 -19.68 16.91
N LYS A 8 11.51 -18.80 16.43
CA LYS A 8 10.06 -19.02 16.46
C LYS A 8 9.65 -20.27 15.65
N ARG A 9 10.31 -20.50 14.51
CA ARG A 9 10.10 -21.70 13.67
C ARG A 9 10.86 -22.94 14.17
N LYS A 10 11.53 -22.87 15.32
CA LYS A 10 12.33 -23.96 15.91
C LYS A 10 13.47 -24.47 15.01
N VAL A 11 13.93 -23.66 14.05
CA VAL A 11 15.06 -23.98 13.17
C VAL A 11 16.39 -23.51 13.78
N LEU A 12 16.34 -22.47 14.63
CA LEU A 12 17.50 -21.93 15.33
C LEU A 12 17.28 -21.97 16.84
N LYS A 13 18.38 -22.11 17.60
CA LYS A 13 18.41 -21.90 19.05
C LYS A 13 19.18 -20.63 19.35
N LYS A 14 18.61 -19.75 20.18
CA LYS A 14 19.31 -18.55 20.65
C LYS A 14 20.28 -18.91 21.77
N GLN A 15 21.53 -18.45 21.65
CA GLN A 15 22.55 -18.55 22.69
C GLN A 15 23.24 -17.19 22.84
N PHE A 16 23.50 -16.81 24.08
CA PHE A 16 24.19 -15.56 24.41
C PHE A 16 25.46 -15.86 25.19
N THR A 17 26.58 -15.53 24.58
CA THR A 17 27.88 -15.47 25.23
C THR A 17 28.00 -14.09 25.87
N VAL A 18 28.07 -14.06 27.19
CA VAL A 18 28.30 -12.82 27.96
C VAL A 18 29.75 -12.80 28.40
N PRO A 19 30.41 -11.62 28.43
CA PRO A 19 31.74 -11.49 28.97
C PRO A 19 31.82 -12.00 30.41
N GLN A 20 32.91 -12.68 30.76
CA GLN A 20 33.16 -13.14 32.13
C GLN A 20 33.21 -11.96 33.11
N SER A 21 33.63 -10.77 32.62
CA SER A 21 33.72 -9.55 33.42
C SER A 21 32.41 -9.16 34.08
N TRP A 22 31.26 -9.45 33.46
CA TRP A 22 29.96 -9.10 34.02
C TRP A 22 29.65 -9.81 35.35
N LEU A 23 30.16 -11.03 35.55
CA LEU A 23 30.04 -11.69 36.85
C LEU A 23 30.90 -10.96 37.88
N SER A 24 32.14 -10.64 37.54
CA SER A 24 33.07 -9.93 38.42
C SER A 24 32.55 -8.54 38.79
N GLU A 25 32.04 -7.79 37.81
CA GLU A 25 31.40 -6.48 38.00
C GLU A 25 30.17 -6.57 38.90
N PHE A 26 29.32 -7.59 38.67
CA PHE A 26 28.14 -7.81 39.51
C PHE A 26 28.53 -8.12 40.97
N LEU A 27 29.50 -9.00 41.18
CA LEU A 27 29.99 -9.35 42.52
C LEU A 27 30.64 -8.16 43.23
N ALA A 28 31.38 -7.33 42.48
CA ALA A 28 31.96 -6.10 43.02
C ALA A 28 30.88 -5.11 43.47
N GLU A 29 29.80 -4.98 42.70
CA GLU A 29 28.69 -4.09 43.05
C GLU A 29 27.89 -4.60 44.24
N THR A 30 27.61 -5.91 44.33
CA THR A 30 26.92 -6.47 45.50
C THR A 30 27.77 -6.39 46.76
N ALA A 31 29.10 -6.48 46.63
CA ALA A 31 30.02 -6.31 47.76
C ALA A 31 29.99 -4.88 48.33
N LYS A 32 29.78 -3.85 47.51
CA LYS A 32 29.64 -2.46 47.99
C LYS A 32 28.40 -2.27 48.87
N LEU A 33 27.31 -2.96 48.55
CA LEU A 33 26.05 -2.87 49.30
C LEU A 33 26.12 -3.51 50.70
N MET A 34 27.08 -4.41 50.92
CA MET A 34 27.27 -5.09 52.20
C MET A 34 27.92 -4.22 53.29
N GLY A 35 28.47 -3.06 52.93
CA GLY A 35 29.24 -2.22 53.86
C GLY A 35 30.57 -2.85 54.29
N LYS A 36 31.37 -2.12 55.09
CA LYS A 36 32.66 -2.61 55.58
C LYS A 36 32.52 -3.59 56.76
N SER A 37 31.40 -3.53 57.47
CA SER A 37 31.18 -4.18 58.76
C SER A 37 30.59 -5.60 58.58
N GLY A 38 31.37 -6.62 58.92
CA GLY A 38 30.94 -8.03 58.90
C GLY A 38 32.13 -8.98 58.96
N CYS A 39 31.98 -10.12 59.65
CA CYS A 39 33.00 -11.17 59.72
C CYS A 39 33.27 -11.79 58.34
N SER A 40 34.44 -12.40 58.19
CA SER A 40 34.92 -13.02 56.96
C SER A 40 33.93 -14.06 56.40
N GLU A 41 33.37 -14.88 57.27
CA GLU A 41 32.46 -15.98 56.95
C GLU A 41 31.16 -15.47 56.35
N ALA A 42 30.57 -14.42 56.93
CA ALA A 42 29.36 -13.80 56.41
C ALA A 42 29.60 -13.18 55.03
N LYS A 43 30.74 -12.51 54.83
CA LYS A 43 31.11 -11.94 53.53
C LYS A 43 31.27 -13.03 52.46
N ALA A 44 31.93 -14.14 52.79
CA ALA A 44 32.10 -15.27 51.90
C ALA A 44 30.75 -15.93 51.54
N PHE A 45 29.87 -16.12 52.52
CA PHE A 45 28.53 -16.67 52.29
C PHE A 45 27.72 -15.79 51.34
N VAL A 46 27.66 -14.48 51.58
CA VAL A 46 26.90 -13.57 50.70
C VAL A 46 27.52 -13.47 49.30
N ALA A 47 28.84 -13.51 49.17
CA ALA A 47 29.49 -13.58 47.85
C ALA A 47 29.07 -14.84 47.08
N SER A 48 28.99 -15.99 47.77
CA SER A 48 28.48 -17.25 47.18
C SER A 48 27.01 -17.12 46.75
N CYS A 49 26.15 -16.59 47.63
CA CYS A 49 24.75 -16.31 47.30
C CYS A 49 24.60 -15.36 46.11
N SER A 50 25.43 -14.31 46.04
CA SER A 50 25.47 -13.35 44.93
C SER A 50 25.84 -14.03 43.62
N LYS A 51 26.85 -14.92 43.64
CA LYS A 51 27.26 -15.71 42.46
C LYS A 51 26.13 -16.63 41.98
N VAL A 52 25.42 -17.29 42.90
CA VAL A 52 24.26 -18.12 42.57
C VAL A 52 23.13 -17.28 41.97
N CYS A 53 22.82 -16.13 42.59
CA CYS A 53 21.82 -15.17 42.10
C CYS A 53 22.15 -14.68 40.68
N TYR A 54 23.41 -14.32 40.44
CA TYR A 54 23.85 -13.91 39.10
C TYR A 54 23.61 -15.00 38.06
N THR A 55 24.08 -16.20 38.37
CA THR A 55 24.09 -17.33 37.45
C THR A 55 22.67 -17.81 37.12
N LYS A 56 21.79 -17.91 38.13
CA LYS A 56 20.44 -18.45 37.96
C LYS A 56 19.42 -17.40 37.50
N VAL A 57 19.58 -16.13 37.87
CA VAL A 57 18.52 -15.12 37.72
C VAL A 57 19.00 -13.91 36.91
N VAL A 58 20.05 -13.21 37.38
CA VAL A 58 20.42 -11.90 36.83
C VAL A 58 20.88 -12.04 35.38
N ARG A 59 21.73 -13.02 35.08
CA ARG A 59 22.24 -13.26 33.73
C ARG A 59 21.11 -13.50 32.73
N ALA A 60 20.16 -14.38 33.06
CA ALA A 60 19.04 -14.70 32.17
C ALA A 60 18.13 -13.48 31.95
N ARG A 61 17.83 -12.72 33.01
CA ARG A 61 17.03 -11.49 32.90
C ARG A 61 17.72 -10.43 32.06
N LEU A 62 19.02 -10.22 32.25
CA LEU A 62 19.79 -9.20 31.53
C LEU A 62 19.91 -9.56 30.04
N VAL A 63 20.22 -10.81 29.73
CA VAL A 63 20.23 -11.32 28.35
C VAL A 63 18.87 -11.13 27.68
N ASN A 64 17.77 -11.51 28.34
CA ASN A 64 16.44 -11.32 27.79
C ASN A 64 16.10 -9.83 27.59
N ARG A 65 16.50 -8.95 28.50
CA ARG A 65 16.31 -7.49 28.36
C ARG A 65 17.06 -6.94 27.15
N LEU A 66 18.33 -7.31 26.98
CA LEU A 66 19.13 -6.90 25.83
C LEU A 66 18.55 -7.42 24.52
N TRP A 67 18.14 -8.69 24.48
CA TRP A 67 17.48 -9.26 23.31
C TRP A 67 16.19 -8.54 22.95
N ASN A 68 15.35 -8.25 23.94
CA ASN A 68 14.09 -7.54 23.74
C ASN A 68 14.34 -6.13 23.23
N LYS A 69 15.36 -5.44 23.74
CA LYS A 69 15.78 -4.12 23.24
C LYS A 69 16.25 -4.18 21.79
N ALA A 70 17.13 -5.13 21.45
CA ALA A 70 17.61 -5.34 20.10
C ALA A 70 16.47 -5.72 19.13
N SER A 71 15.58 -6.62 19.56
CA SER A 71 14.41 -7.03 18.79
C SER A 71 13.42 -5.89 18.58
N LYS A 72 13.21 -5.04 19.59
CA LYS A 72 12.38 -3.84 19.46
C LYS A 72 12.98 -2.88 18.43
N ARG A 73 14.29 -2.60 18.51
CA ARG A 73 15.00 -1.74 17.53
C ARG A 73 14.89 -2.30 16.12
N ALA A 74 15.13 -3.60 15.94
CA ALA A 74 15.04 -4.25 14.64
C ALA A 74 13.61 -4.22 14.07
N ARG A 75 12.58 -4.29 14.93
CA ARG A 75 11.19 -4.18 14.51
C ARG A 75 10.84 -2.77 14.08
N ILE A 76 11.26 -1.75 14.83
CA ILE A 76 11.04 -0.34 14.47
C ILE A 76 11.64 -0.08 13.09
N HIS A 77 12.90 -0.42 12.88
CA HIS A 77 13.54 -0.27 11.57
C HIS A 77 12.82 -1.05 10.45
N ALA A 78 12.28 -2.23 10.74
CA ALA A 78 11.52 -3.00 9.74
C ALA A 78 10.19 -2.30 9.38
N VAL A 79 9.54 -1.64 10.35
CA VAL A 79 8.36 -0.81 10.13
C VAL A 79 8.71 0.43 9.32
N ASP A 80 9.82 1.11 9.65
CA ASP A 80 10.27 2.32 8.93
C ASP A 80 10.56 2.00 7.46
N CYS A 81 11.31 0.93 7.16
CA CYS A 81 11.54 0.51 5.78
C CYS A 81 10.24 0.13 5.06
N PHE A 82 9.30 -0.52 5.75
CA PHE A 82 7.99 -0.84 5.18
C PHE A 82 7.22 0.44 4.82
N ALA A 83 7.22 1.44 5.72
CA ALA A 83 6.56 2.72 5.50
C ALA A 83 7.16 3.46 4.30
N THR A 84 8.48 3.59 4.23
CA THR A 84 9.16 4.26 3.10
C THR A 84 8.89 3.56 1.76
N ASN A 85 8.92 2.23 1.75
CA ASN A 85 8.63 1.48 0.52
C ASN A 85 7.17 1.62 0.11
N LEU A 86 6.24 1.67 1.07
CA LEU A 86 4.83 1.90 0.79
C LEU A 86 4.60 3.30 0.24
N GLU A 87 5.15 4.33 0.86
CA GLU A 87 5.06 5.71 0.40
C GLU A 87 5.56 5.85 -1.05
N SER A 88 6.74 5.29 -1.35
CA SER A 88 7.27 5.29 -2.71
C SER A 88 6.35 4.56 -3.71
N LEU A 89 5.64 3.52 -3.26
CA LEU A 89 4.70 2.78 -4.12
C LEU A 89 3.44 3.61 -4.39
N LEU A 90 2.89 4.25 -3.36
CA LEU A 90 1.68 5.06 -3.44
C LEU A 90 1.88 6.35 -4.24
N LEU A 91 3.06 6.98 -4.12
CA LEU A 91 3.42 8.21 -4.82
C LEU A 91 4.01 7.97 -6.22
N THR A 92 3.89 6.76 -6.76
CA THR A 92 4.26 6.50 -8.15
C THR A 92 3.44 7.39 -9.08
N ALA A 93 4.07 7.97 -10.11
CA ALA A 93 3.37 8.87 -11.02
C ALA A 93 2.27 8.12 -11.81
N PRO A 94 1.04 8.65 -11.85
CA PRO A 94 -0.07 8.08 -12.61
C PRO A 94 0.08 8.32 -14.12
N VAL A 95 -0.45 7.42 -14.95
CA VAL A 95 -0.51 7.56 -16.41
C VAL A 95 -1.97 7.79 -16.82
N LYS A 96 -2.36 9.06 -16.94
CA LYS A 96 -3.72 9.48 -17.32
C LYS A 96 -3.87 9.66 -18.83
N GLY A 97 -5.11 9.56 -19.32
CA GLY A 97 -5.43 9.86 -20.73
C GLY A 97 -5.17 8.72 -21.72
N HIS A 98 -4.83 7.53 -21.24
CA HIS A 98 -4.52 6.37 -22.07
C HIS A 98 -5.43 5.19 -21.76
N CYS A 99 -5.79 4.41 -22.77
CA CYS A 99 -6.39 3.09 -22.58
C CYS A 99 -5.28 2.09 -22.24
N ILE A 100 -5.43 1.39 -21.11
CA ILE A 100 -4.35 0.57 -20.53
C ILE A 100 -4.75 -0.91 -20.54
N ILE A 101 -3.85 -1.77 -20.98
CA ILE A 101 -3.93 -3.22 -20.83
C ILE A 101 -3.16 -3.59 -19.57
N GLY A 102 -3.78 -4.25 -18.60
CA GLY A 102 -3.08 -4.91 -17.50
C GLY A 102 -2.99 -6.40 -17.76
N VAL A 103 -1.79 -6.96 -17.61
CA VAL A 103 -1.48 -8.37 -17.85
C VAL A 103 -0.93 -8.98 -16.56
N ASP A 104 -1.63 -10.00 -16.08
CA ASP A 104 -1.19 -10.92 -15.02
C ASP A 104 -0.48 -12.12 -15.68
N PRO A 105 0.87 -12.18 -15.61
CA PRO A 105 1.64 -13.21 -16.27
C PRO A 105 1.33 -14.61 -15.75
N GLY A 106 1.37 -15.59 -16.64
CA GLY A 106 1.19 -16.99 -16.26
C GLY A 106 1.65 -17.95 -17.35
N PHE A 107 1.97 -19.17 -16.91
CA PHE A 107 2.38 -20.26 -17.79
C PHE A 107 1.20 -21.15 -18.18
N VAL A 108 1.03 -22.29 -17.52
CA VAL A 108 0.02 -23.31 -17.84
C VAL A 108 -1.41 -22.74 -17.86
N ASN A 109 -1.72 -21.83 -16.92
CA ASN A 109 -3.03 -21.19 -16.81
C ASN A 109 -3.22 -20.00 -17.77
N GLY A 110 -2.20 -19.67 -18.57
CA GLY A 110 -2.19 -18.51 -19.45
C GLY A 110 -1.90 -17.19 -18.73
N CYS A 111 -1.65 -16.16 -19.52
CA CYS A 111 -1.54 -14.76 -19.10
C CYS A 111 -2.93 -14.12 -19.15
N LYS A 112 -3.47 -13.74 -18.00
CA LYS A 112 -4.78 -13.09 -17.92
C LYS A 112 -4.61 -11.60 -18.20
N TYR A 113 -5.55 -11.00 -18.90
CA TYR A 113 -5.53 -9.56 -19.17
C TYR A 113 -6.88 -8.91 -18.91
N ALA A 114 -6.82 -7.61 -18.60
CA ALA A 114 -7.95 -6.70 -18.65
C ALA A 114 -7.53 -5.41 -19.35
N MET A 115 -8.43 -4.82 -20.12
CA MET A 115 -8.27 -3.53 -20.79
C MET A 115 -9.17 -2.52 -20.12
N ILE A 116 -8.64 -1.34 -19.81
CA ILE A 116 -9.39 -0.24 -19.21
C ILE A 116 -9.38 1.00 -20.09
N SER A 117 -10.46 1.78 -20.00
CA SER A 117 -10.55 3.13 -20.56
C SER A 117 -9.58 4.09 -19.87
N ALA A 118 -9.44 5.29 -20.42
CA ALA A 118 -8.69 6.37 -19.78
C ALA A 118 -9.26 6.79 -18.41
N GLN A 119 -10.51 6.42 -18.12
CA GLN A 119 -11.20 6.65 -16.85
C GLN A 119 -11.12 5.45 -15.89
N GLY A 120 -10.64 4.30 -16.36
CA GLY A 120 -10.50 3.08 -15.54
C GLY A 120 -11.66 2.09 -15.63
N ASP A 121 -12.60 2.33 -16.55
CA ASP A 121 -13.72 1.42 -16.85
C ASP A 121 -13.22 0.21 -17.62
N ILE A 122 -13.76 -0.97 -17.32
CA ILE A 122 -13.38 -2.19 -18.01
C ILE A 122 -13.94 -2.19 -19.45
N LEU A 123 -13.07 -2.47 -20.42
CA LEU A 123 -13.42 -2.53 -21.85
C LEU A 123 -13.49 -3.99 -22.34
N ALA A 124 -12.50 -4.79 -21.97
CA ALA A 124 -12.40 -6.19 -22.34
C ALA A 124 -11.53 -6.95 -21.32
N ALA A 125 -11.76 -8.25 -21.19
CA ALA A 125 -10.90 -9.13 -20.40
C ALA A 125 -10.77 -10.48 -21.10
N GLY A 126 -9.67 -11.18 -20.83
CA GLY A 126 -9.44 -12.48 -21.44
C GLY A 126 -8.14 -13.13 -20.99
N ILE A 127 -7.73 -14.18 -21.70
CA ILE A 127 -6.53 -14.95 -21.43
C ILE A 127 -5.84 -15.24 -22.76
N PHE A 128 -4.54 -14.97 -22.85
CA PHE A 128 -3.69 -15.49 -23.93
C PHE A 128 -2.64 -16.44 -23.38
N TYR A 129 -1.99 -17.22 -24.23
CA TYR A 129 -0.98 -18.19 -23.83
C TYR A 129 0.38 -17.79 -24.38
N LEU A 130 1.44 -18.14 -23.65
CA LEU A 130 2.81 -17.97 -24.14
C LEU A 130 3.15 -19.08 -25.15
N PRO A 131 4.03 -18.83 -26.14
CA PRO A 131 4.38 -19.82 -27.18
C PRO A 131 4.91 -21.15 -26.64
N GLU A 132 5.60 -21.08 -25.49
CA GLU A 132 6.19 -22.22 -24.80
C GLU A 132 5.13 -23.16 -24.20
N VAL A 133 3.92 -22.64 -23.96
CA VAL A 133 2.80 -23.39 -23.41
C VAL A 133 2.05 -24.04 -24.56
N LYS A 134 2.10 -25.37 -24.65
CA LYS A 134 1.35 -26.15 -25.65
C LYS A 134 -0.15 -26.06 -25.38
N ASN A 135 -0.80 -25.02 -25.90
CA ASN A 135 -2.25 -24.81 -25.81
C ASN A 135 -2.84 -24.61 -27.22
N SER A 136 -3.89 -25.37 -27.55
CA SER A 136 -4.56 -25.29 -28.85
C SER A 136 -5.15 -23.90 -29.15
N ARG A 137 -5.50 -23.13 -28.12
CA ARG A 137 -6.03 -21.76 -28.24
C ARG A 137 -4.96 -20.69 -28.39
N PHE A 138 -3.67 -21.03 -28.37
CA PHE A 138 -2.57 -20.05 -28.41
C PHE A 138 -2.72 -18.99 -29.52
N ARG A 139 -2.93 -19.43 -30.77
CA ARG A 139 -3.06 -18.51 -31.92
C ARG A 139 -4.34 -17.70 -31.86
N SER A 140 -5.48 -18.33 -31.59
CA SER A 140 -6.77 -17.64 -31.55
C SER A 140 -6.83 -16.61 -30.42
N ALA A 141 -6.38 -16.98 -29.22
CA ALA A 141 -6.34 -16.10 -28.05
C ALA A 141 -5.37 -14.92 -28.24
N THR A 142 -4.21 -15.15 -28.86
CA THR A 142 -3.28 -14.04 -29.19
C THR A 142 -3.90 -13.08 -30.19
N ASN A 143 -4.59 -13.59 -31.22
CA ASN A 143 -5.25 -12.76 -32.23
C ASN A 143 -6.39 -11.94 -31.61
N GLU A 144 -7.21 -12.56 -30.78
CA GLU A 144 -8.28 -11.89 -30.02
C GLU A 144 -7.71 -10.77 -29.14
N PHE A 145 -6.65 -11.05 -28.38
CA PHE A 145 -5.95 -10.05 -27.56
C PHE A 145 -5.47 -8.85 -28.39
N CYS A 146 -4.80 -9.09 -29.52
CA CYS A 146 -4.32 -8.01 -30.40
C CYS A 146 -5.49 -7.22 -31.02
N ASN A 147 -6.56 -7.92 -31.42
CA ASN A 147 -7.74 -7.29 -32.01
C ASN A 147 -8.48 -6.41 -31.00
N PHE A 148 -8.66 -6.86 -29.75
CA PHE A 148 -9.26 -6.02 -28.71
C PHE A 148 -8.39 -4.81 -28.39
N ALA A 149 -7.07 -4.96 -28.33
CA ALA A 149 -6.16 -3.85 -28.11
C ALA A 149 -6.31 -2.78 -29.21
N LEU A 150 -6.45 -3.21 -30.47
CA LEU A 150 -6.71 -2.33 -31.62
C LEU A 150 -8.08 -1.66 -31.53
N SER A 151 -9.15 -2.44 -31.35
CA SER A 151 -10.53 -1.94 -31.31
C SER A 151 -10.75 -0.92 -30.21
N HIS A 152 -10.14 -1.12 -29.05
CA HIS A 152 -10.23 -0.22 -27.90
C HIS A 152 -9.11 0.84 -27.86
N ARG A 153 -8.22 0.85 -28.86
CA ARG A 153 -7.06 1.76 -28.95
C ARG A 153 -6.18 1.77 -27.70
N CYS A 154 -5.96 0.60 -27.10
CA CYS A 154 -5.12 0.45 -25.93
C CYS A 154 -3.64 0.57 -26.30
N ASP A 155 -2.99 1.64 -25.87
CA ASP A 155 -1.61 2.00 -26.23
C ASP A 155 -0.61 1.85 -25.08
N ARG A 156 -1.08 1.44 -23.90
CA ARG A 156 -0.24 1.18 -22.72
C ARG A 156 -0.43 -0.26 -22.25
N ILE A 157 0.66 -0.93 -21.90
CA ILE A 157 0.64 -2.28 -21.33
C ILE A 157 1.36 -2.31 -19.97
N ALA A 158 0.61 -2.62 -18.93
CA ALA A 158 1.07 -2.87 -17.58
C ALA A 158 1.24 -4.38 -17.37
N ILE A 159 2.43 -4.84 -17.01
CA ILE A 159 2.74 -6.27 -16.87
C ILE A 159 3.10 -6.55 -15.41
N GLY A 160 2.41 -7.49 -14.78
CA GLY A 160 2.75 -7.94 -13.42
C GLY A 160 4.20 -8.43 -13.32
N ASN A 161 4.83 -8.23 -12.17
CA ASN A 161 6.21 -8.66 -11.92
C ASN A 161 6.32 -10.08 -11.35
N GLY A 162 5.28 -10.88 -11.47
CA GLY A 162 5.21 -12.24 -10.96
C GLY A 162 5.83 -13.30 -11.84
N LYS A 163 5.31 -14.51 -11.64
CA LYS A 163 5.77 -15.73 -12.30
C LYS A 163 5.38 -15.70 -13.79
N GLY A 164 6.37 -15.75 -14.67
CA GLY A 164 6.17 -15.66 -16.12
C GLY A 164 6.34 -14.25 -16.68
N SER A 165 6.62 -13.25 -15.83
CA SER A 165 6.73 -11.85 -16.27
C SER A 165 7.81 -11.61 -17.34
N LYS A 166 8.96 -12.28 -17.25
CA LYS A 166 10.05 -12.14 -18.22
C LYS A 166 9.65 -12.68 -19.59
N GLU A 167 9.02 -13.85 -19.61
CA GLU A 167 8.55 -14.55 -20.79
C GLU A 167 7.39 -13.79 -21.43
N THR A 168 6.46 -13.26 -20.63
CA THR A 168 5.38 -12.38 -21.09
C THR A 168 5.91 -11.09 -21.71
N VAL A 169 6.90 -10.44 -21.10
CA VAL A 169 7.56 -9.25 -21.67
C VAL A 169 8.22 -9.60 -23.01
N ALA A 170 8.97 -10.71 -23.08
CA ALA A 170 9.63 -11.14 -24.31
C ALA A 170 8.62 -11.38 -25.44
N TYR A 171 7.50 -12.03 -25.13
CA TYR A 171 6.45 -12.32 -26.09
C TYR A 171 5.72 -11.05 -26.56
N LEU A 172 5.33 -10.16 -25.64
CA LEU A 172 4.70 -8.87 -26.01
C LEU A 172 5.63 -8.03 -26.88
N ARG A 173 6.94 -8.01 -26.60
CA ARG A 173 7.93 -7.35 -27.47
C ARG A 173 8.00 -7.97 -28.85
N CYS A 174 7.84 -9.29 -28.97
CA CYS A 174 7.74 -9.98 -30.26
C CYS A 174 6.53 -9.47 -31.04
N LEU A 175 5.35 -9.45 -30.41
CA LEU A 175 4.10 -8.97 -31.03
C LEU A 175 4.19 -7.50 -31.48
N ILE A 176 4.84 -6.65 -30.70
CA ILE A 176 5.08 -5.24 -31.06
C ILE A 176 5.99 -5.16 -32.30
N ARG A 177 7.10 -5.91 -32.33
CA ARG A 177 8.03 -5.94 -33.48
C ARG A 177 7.39 -6.47 -34.75
N GLU A 178 6.53 -7.49 -34.62
CA GLU A 178 5.74 -8.06 -35.71
C GLU A 178 4.58 -7.16 -36.16
N LYS A 179 4.44 -5.95 -35.58
CA LYS A 179 3.38 -4.98 -35.89
C LYS A 179 1.97 -5.55 -35.73
N ARG A 180 1.78 -6.47 -34.77
CA ARG A 180 0.45 -7.06 -34.46
C ARG A 180 -0.54 -6.02 -33.96
N PHE A 181 -0.06 -4.91 -33.38
CA PHE A 181 -0.84 -3.77 -32.93
C PHE A 181 -0.93 -2.62 -33.95
N LYS A 182 -0.59 -2.88 -35.22
CA LYS A 182 -0.69 -1.95 -36.36
C LYS A 182 -0.09 -0.56 -36.06
N ASP A 183 -0.94 0.45 -35.98
CA ASP A 183 -0.65 1.88 -35.87
C ASP A 183 -0.60 2.41 -34.43
N LEU A 184 -0.86 1.57 -33.42
CA LEU A 184 -0.75 1.98 -32.01
C LEU A 184 0.71 2.11 -31.56
N ASP A 185 1.08 3.25 -30.96
CA ASP A 185 2.35 3.42 -30.23
C ASP A 185 2.30 2.69 -28.89
N ILE A 186 2.53 1.38 -28.93
CA ILE A 186 2.50 0.54 -27.74
C ILE A 186 3.72 0.84 -26.86
N ARG A 187 3.45 1.31 -25.64
CA ARG A 187 4.45 1.37 -24.57
C ARG A 187 4.08 0.43 -23.44
N TRP A 188 5.09 -0.16 -22.79
CA TRP A 188 4.86 -1.10 -21.71
C TRP A 188 5.73 -0.80 -20.50
N ARG A 189 5.27 -1.24 -19.33
CA ARG A 189 6.03 -1.22 -18.06
C ARG A 189 5.71 -2.44 -17.23
N VAL A 190 6.69 -2.86 -16.44
CA VAL A 190 6.47 -3.85 -15.37
C VAL A 190 5.95 -3.13 -14.13
N VAL A 191 5.02 -3.76 -13.44
CA VAL A 191 4.28 -3.22 -12.28
C VAL A 191 4.33 -4.24 -11.15
N ASN A 192 4.44 -3.76 -9.92
CA ASN A 192 4.31 -4.63 -8.75
C ASN A 192 2.89 -5.22 -8.75
N GLU A 193 2.77 -6.53 -8.92
CA GLU A 193 1.47 -7.24 -8.92
C GLU A 193 1.03 -7.65 -7.52
N THR A 194 1.86 -7.47 -6.48
CA THR A 194 1.56 -8.00 -5.16
C THR A 194 0.18 -7.55 -4.66
N GLY A 195 -0.61 -8.50 -4.18
CA GLY A 195 -1.98 -8.27 -3.72
C GLY A 195 -3.03 -8.25 -4.83
N SER A 196 -2.66 -8.22 -6.11
CA SER A 196 -3.62 -8.24 -7.23
C SER A 196 -4.47 -9.51 -7.20
N SER A 197 -3.86 -10.66 -6.89
CA SER A 197 -4.58 -11.94 -6.77
C SER A 197 -5.52 -11.97 -5.57
N VAL A 198 -5.18 -11.26 -4.48
CA VAL A 198 -6.06 -11.12 -3.30
C VAL A 198 -7.25 -10.23 -3.65
N TYR A 199 -7.01 -9.15 -4.39
CA TYR A 199 -8.07 -8.29 -4.89
C TYR A 199 -9.01 -9.03 -5.85
N SER A 200 -8.51 -9.85 -6.78
CA SER A 200 -9.35 -10.53 -7.78
C SER A 200 -10.41 -11.47 -7.19
N ILE A 201 -10.20 -11.94 -5.96
CA ILE A 201 -11.14 -12.80 -5.22
C ILE A 201 -11.84 -12.06 -4.08
N SER A 202 -11.68 -10.73 -4.00
CA SER A 202 -12.32 -9.92 -2.98
C SER A 202 -13.78 -9.62 -3.33
N PRO A 203 -14.65 -9.40 -2.33
CA PRO A 203 -16.02 -8.94 -2.58
C PRO A 203 -16.08 -7.62 -3.36
N MET A 204 -15.06 -6.77 -3.23
CA MET A 204 -14.98 -5.52 -3.99
C MET A 204 -14.82 -5.78 -5.49
N ALA A 205 -13.97 -6.74 -5.87
CA ALA A 205 -13.81 -7.12 -7.28
C ALA A 205 -15.11 -7.73 -7.86
N GLU A 206 -15.91 -8.40 -7.04
CA GLU A 206 -17.24 -8.90 -7.46
C GLU A 206 -18.21 -7.78 -7.80
N ILE A 207 -18.20 -6.71 -6.99
CA ILE A 207 -19.03 -5.53 -7.22
C ILE A 207 -18.55 -4.77 -8.47
N GLU A 208 -17.23 -4.64 -8.65
CA GLU A 208 -16.65 -3.90 -9.78
C GLU A 208 -16.70 -4.68 -11.11
N MET A 209 -16.79 -6.01 -11.08
CA MET A 209 -16.81 -6.88 -12.27
C MET A 209 -17.82 -8.04 -12.09
N PRO A 210 -19.13 -7.76 -11.99
CA PRO A 210 -20.14 -8.78 -11.72
C PRO A 210 -20.25 -9.81 -12.86
N GLU A 211 -19.99 -9.40 -14.10
CA GLU A 211 -20.16 -10.25 -15.28
C GLU A 211 -18.97 -11.19 -15.56
N LEU A 212 -17.86 -11.02 -14.85
CA LEU A 212 -16.67 -11.85 -15.03
C LEU A 212 -16.63 -12.98 -14.00
N SER A 213 -16.44 -14.20 -14.51
CA SER A 213 -16.16 -15.36 -13.67
C SER A 213 -14.91 -15.13 -12.82
N PRO A 214 -14.76 -15.76 -11.64
CA PRO A 214 -13.57 -15.59 -10.79
C PRO A 214 -12.24 -15.82 -11.51
N ASN A 215 -12.22 -16.67 -12.55
CA ASN A 215 -11.03 -16.93 -13.35
C ASN A 215 -10.69 -15.80 -14.34
N LEU A 216 -11.70 -15.09 -14.85
CA LEU A 216 -11.57 -13.93 -15.75
C LEU A 216 -11.51 -12.60 -15.01
N ARG A 217 -11.99 -12.57 -13.76
CA ARG A 217 -11.82 -11.48 -12.82
C ARG A 217 -10.32 -11.36 -12.54
N SER A 218 -9.64 -10.64 -13.42
CA SER A 218 -8.21 -10.79 -13.57
C SER A 218 -7.49 -9.86 -12.61
N ALA A 219 -6.40 -10.37 -12.03
CA ALA A 219 -5.36 -9.53 -11.45
C ALA A 219 -4.87 -8.47 -12.46
N GLY A 220 -5.05 -8.72 -13.76
CA GLY A 220 -4.86 -7.75 -14.84
C GLY A 220 -5.62 -6.44 -14.64
N LEU A 221 -6.86 -6.44 -14.11
CA LEU A 221 -7.58 -5.19 -13.87
C LEU A 221 -6.86 -4.31 -12.84
N SER A 222 -6.45 -4.91 -11.71
CA SER A 222 -5.69 -4.18 -10.68
C SER A 222 -4.33 -3.73 -11.21
N ILE A 223 -3.66 -4.54 -12.01
CA ILE A 223 -2.39 -4.17 -12.66
C ILE A 223 -2.57 -2.97 -13.60
N ALA A 224 -3.66 -2.93 -14.39
CA ALA A 224 -3.96 -1.80 -15.27
C ALA A 224 -4.24 -0.53 -14.46
N ARG A 225 -5.11 -0.62 -13.45
CA ARG A 225 -5.51 0.50 -12.60
C ARG A 225 -4.35 1.04 -11.75
N ARG A 226 -3.40 0.19 -11.33
CA ARG A 226 -2.16 0.63 -10.68
C ARG A 226 -1.31 1.52 -11.57
N VAL A 227 -1.41 1.43 -12.90
CA VAL A 227 -0.71 2.35 -13.80
C VAL A 227 -1.51 3.63 -14.01
N LEU A 228 -2.84 3.52 -14.08
CA LEU A 228 -3.73 4.68 -14.19
C LEU A 228 -3.62 5.59 -12.95
N ASP A 229 -3.76 5.02 -11.76
CA ASP A 229 -3.70 5.71 -10.48
C ASP A 229 -3.23 4.74 -9.36
N PRO A 230 -1.92 4.69 -9.07
CA PRO A 230 -1.37 3.81 -8.05
C PRO A 230 -2.01 4.01 -6.68
N LEU A 231 -2.20 5.26 -6.24
CA LEU A 231 -2.70 5.58 -4.91
C LEU A 231 -4.09 4.99 -4.70
N SER A 232 -5.02 5.31 -5.61
CA SER A 232 -6.41 4.84 -5.53
C SER A 232 -6.56 3.32 -5.63
N GLU A 233 -5.64 2.63 -6.30
CA GLU A 233 -5.72 1.19 -6.48
C GLU A 233 -5.02 0.40 -5.36
N TYR A 234 -3.90 0.89 -4.82
CA TYR A 234 -3.19 0.20 -3.73
C TYR A 234 -3.90 0.26 -2.38
N ILE A 235 -4.68 1.31 -2.11
CA ILE A 235 -5.47 1.41 -0.86
C ILE A 235 -6.54 0.32 -0.73
N LYS A 236 -6.97 -0.27 -1.86
CA LYS A 236 -7.93 -1.39 -1.88
C LYS A 236 -7.33 -2.70 -1.38
N ILE A 237 -6.00 -2.77 -1.24
CA ILE A 237 -5.26 -3.96 -0.84
C ILE A 237 -4.98 -3.92 0.66
N GLY A 238 -5.34 -5.01 1.36
CA GLY A 238 -5.08 -5.12 2.79
C GLY A 238 -3.57 -5.02 3.14
N PRO A 239 -3.21 -4.43 4.31
CA PRO A 239 -1.82 -4.18 4.71
C PRO A 239 -0.85 -5.37 4.56
N ALA A 240 -1.30 -6.57 4.92
CA ALA A 240 -0.49 -7.79 4.87
C ALA A 240 -0.22 -8.28 3.43
N SER A 241 -1.00 -7.81 2.46
CA SER A 241 -0.96 -8.27 1.07
C SER A 241 -0.14 -7.35 0.15
N LEU A 242 0.29 -6.17 0.62
CA LEU A 242 1.10 -5.22 -0.16
C LEU A 242 2.53 -5.73 -0.41
N SER A 243 3.07 -6.60 0.46
CA SER A 243 4.42 -7.20 0.37
C SER A 243 5.56 -6.25 0.02
N VAL A 244 5.53 -5.06 0.60
CA VAL A 244 6.58 -4.04 0.45
C VAL A 244 7.71 -4.17 1.49
N GLY A 245 7.63 -5.16 2.40
CA GLY A 245 8.63 -5.36 3.45
C GLY A 245 8.99 -6.84 3.69
N MET A 246 10.28 -7.15 3.75
CA MET A 246 10.80 -8.52 3.88
C MET A 246 10.30 -9.28 5.11
N TYR A 247 10.17 -8.59 6.25
CA TYR A 247 9.72 -9.17 7.52
C TYR A 247 8.33 -8.70 7.92
N GLN A 248 7.48 -8.31 6.97
CA GLN A 248 6.13 -7.78 7.25
C GLN A 248 5.30 -8.74 8.11
N HIS A 249 5.38 -10.05 7.85
CA HIS A 249 4.63 -11.07 8.58
C HIS A 249 5.18 -11.33 10.00
N ASP A 250 6.35 -10.78 10.33
CA ASP A 250 6.95 -10.85 11.66
C ASP A 250 6.67 -9.57 12.48
N ILE A 251 6.04 -8.55 11.88
CA ILE A 251 5.55 -7.34 12.54
C ILE A 251 4.11 -7.62 13.05
N PRO A 252 3.74 -7.16 14.26
CA PRO A 252 2.37 -7.28 14.74
C PRO A 252 1.37 -6.62 13.77
N SER A 253 0.24 -7.29 13.50
CA SER A 253 -0.76 -6.83 12.54
C SER A 253 -1.34 -5.45 12.87
N THR A 254 -1.50 -5.15 14.16
CA THR A 254 -1.96 -3.82 14.63
C THR A 254 -0.99 -2.71 14.24
N VAL A 255 0.31 -2.93 14.48
CA VAL A 255 1.36 -1.98 14.08
C VAL A 255 1.40 -1.81 12.57
N LEU A 256 1.30 -2.91 11.82
CA LEU A 256 1.28 -2.87 10.36
C LEU A 256 0.10 -2.07 9.84
N LYS A 257 -1.10 -2.31 10.37
CA LYS A 257 -2.32 -1.58 9.99
C LYS A 257 -2.18 -0.08 10.26
N THR A 258 -1.80 0.30 11.48
CA THR A 258 -1.60 1.71 11.83
C THR A 258 -0.55 2.38 10.94
N THR A 259 0.52 1.67 10.58
CA THR A 259 1.55 2.18 9.67
C THR A 259 0.99 2.43 8.28
N VAL A 260 0.22 1.48 7.72
CA VAL A 260 -0.45 1.67 6.42
C VAL A 260 -1.40 2.85 6.47
N ASP A 261 -2.28 2.91 7.47
CA ASP A 261 -3.26 3.99 7.61
C ASP A 261 -2.56 5.36 7.67
N THR A 262 -1.45 5.47 8.42
CA THR A 262 -0.66 6.70 8.52
C THR A 262 -0.01 7.09 7.18
N VAL A 263 0.64 6.13 6.50
CA VAL A 263 1.31 6.40 5.22
C VAL A 263 0.31 6.76 4.13
N VAL A 264 -0.84 6.08 4.10
CA VAL A 264 -1.93 6.39 3.16
C VAL A 264 -2.47 7.79 3.42
N GLU A 265 -2.79 8.15 4.67
CA GLU A 265 -3.26 9.49 5.02
C GLU A 265 -2.24 10.57 4.61
N GLN A 266 -0.94 10.34 4.84
CA GLN A 266 0.13 11.25 4.42
C GLN A 266 0.17 11.40 2.89
N CYS A 267 0.12 10.30 2.14
CA CYS A 267 0.15 10.32 0.68
C CYS A 267 -1.09 11.02 0.10
N VAL A 268 -2.28 10.71 0.64
CA VAL A 268 -3.54 11.33 0.21
C VAL A 268 -3.55 12.83 0.51
N SER A 269 -3.06 13.23 1.68
CA SER A 269 -2.94 14.65 2.05
C SER A 269 -1.91 15.38 1.18
N PHE A 270 -0.81 14.72 0.83
CA PHE A 270 0.22 15.30 -0.03
C PHE A 270 -0.27 15.53 -1.47
N VAL A 271 -0.93 14.53 -2.06
CA VAL A 271 -1.44 14.59 -3.44
C VAL A 271 -2.69 15.47 -3.53
N GLY A 272 -3.56 15.41 -2.52
CA GLY A 272 -4.91 15.94 -2.56
C GLY A 272 -5.85 15.06 -3.38
N VAL A 273 -7.16 15.30 -3.24
CA VAL A 273 -8.19 14.51 -3.92
C VAL A 273 -9.18 15.39 -4.65
N ASP A 274 -9.55 15.04 -5.88
CA ASP A 274 -10.65 15.72 -6.56
C ASP A 274 -11.99 15.18 -6.05
N VAL A 275 -12.71 16.00 -5.28
CA VAL A 275 -13.97 15.60 -4.63
C VAL A 275 -15.06 15.20 -5.61
N ASN A 276 -14.97 15.64 -6.87
CA ASN A 276 -15.99 15.32 -7.86
C ASN A 276 -15.79 13.95 -8.50
N THR A 277 -14.56 13.40 -8.47
CA THR A 277 -14.21 12.16 -9.19
C THR A 277 -13.71 11.04 -8.28
N CYS A 278 -13.15 11.35 -7.11
CA CYS A 278 -12.59 10.35 -6.19
C CYS A 278 -13.63 9.34 -5.65
N SER A 279 -13.19 8.14 -5.32
CA SER A 279 -14.03 7.11 -4.70
C SER A 279 -14.25 7.37 -3.20
N VAL A 280 -15.23 6.67 -2.60
CA VAL A 280 -15.43 6.67 -1.15
C VAL A 280 -14.18 6.17 -0.42
N ASP A 281 -13.52 5.13 -0.95
CA ASP A 281 -12.31 4.54 -0.36
C ASP A 281 -11.16 5.54 -0.31
N LEU A 282 -10.99 6.39 -1.32
CA LEU A 282 -9.96 7.43 -1.28
C LEU A 282 -10.34 8.59 -0.35
N LEU A 283 -11.63 8.97 -0.34
CA LEU A 283 -12.14 10.04 0.53
C LEU A 283 -12.02 9.73 2.02
N GLU A 284 -12.20 8.48 2.44
CA GLU A 284 -12.11 8.12 3.85
C GLU A 284 -10.70 8.28 4.43
N HIS A 285 -9.68 8.38 3.58
CA HIS A 285 -8.29 8.63 3.95
C HIS A 285 -7.90 10.12 3.94
N VAL A 286 -8.83 11.02 3.60
CA VAL A 286 -8.60 12.47 3.73
C VAL A 286 -8.71 12.87 5.19
N THR A 287 -7.71 13.59 5.70
CA THR A 287 -7.72 14.10 7.08
C THR A 287 -9.02 14.84 7.39
N GLY A 288 -9.68 14.45 8.49
CA GLY A 288 -10.98 14.99 8.91
C GLY A 288 -12.20 14.27 8.34
N LEU A 289 -12.03 13.34 7.40
CA LEU A 289 -13.09 12.46 6.91
C LEU A 289 -12.98 11.06 7.51
N ASN A 290 -14.06 10.30 7.39
CA ASN A 290 -14.14 8.88 7.70
C ASN A 290 -15.11 8.23 6.72
N LYS A 291 -15.27 6.91 6.79
CA LYS A 291 -16.17 6.17 5.89
C LYS A 291 -17.57 6.78 5.78
N LYS A 292 -18.18 7.20 6.91
CA LYS A 292 -19.54 7.76 6.92
C LYS A 292 -19.61 9.12 6.23
N THR A 293 -18.66 10.03 6.52
CA THR A 293 -18.64 11.35 5.87
C THR A 293 -18.21 11.26 4.41
N ALA A 294 -17.29 10.36 4.07
CA ALA A 294 -16.90 10.06 2.69
C ALA A 294 -18.08 9.58 1.84
N THR A 295 -18.89 8.63 2.36
CA THR A 295 -20.13 8.20 1.71
C THR A 295 -21.10 9.38 1.53
N ALA A 296 -21.31 10.20 2.56
CA ALA A 296 -22.19 11.35 2.49
C ALA A 296 -21.75 12.41 1.45
N VAL A 297 -20.44 12.61 1.27
CA VAL A 297 -19.88 13.48 0.22
C VAL A 297 -20.22 12.94 -1.17
N CYS A 298 -20.03 11.63 -1.40
CA CYS A 298 -20.38 10.98 -2.66
C CYS A 298 -21.89 11.03 -2.95
N GLU A 299 -22.73 10.77 -1.95
CA GLU A 299 -24.19 10.89 -2.07
C GLU A 299 -24.61 12.33 -2.38
N PHE A 300 -23.95 13.32 -1.76
CA PHE A 300 -24.23 14.72 -2.02
C PHE A 300 -23.97 15.10 -3.48
N ARG A 301 -22.81 14.70 -4.05
CA ARG A 301 -22.51 15.01 -5.47
C ARG A 301 -23.38 14.24 -6.46
N GLN A 302 -23.83 13.04 -6.10
CA GLN A 302 -24.77 12.27 -6.92
C GLN A 302 -26.14 12.95 -6.97
N LYS A 303 -26.61 13.48 -5.83
CA LYS A 303 -27.94 14.10 -5.73
C LYS A 303 -27.98 15.54 -6.23
N ASN A 304 -26.96 16.35 -5.94
CA ASN A 304 -26.96 17.79 -6.21
C ASN A 304 -26.08 18.18 -7.42
N GLY A 305 -25.45 17.21 -8.07
CA GLY A 305 -24.42 17.45 -9.08
C GLY A 305 -23.04 17.74 -8.47
N PRO A 306 -22.03 17.97 -9.33
CA PRO A 306 -20.65 18.21 -8.88
C PRO A 306 -20.54 19.45 -7.97
N PHE A 307 -19.61 19.38 -7.02
CA PHE A 307 -19.22 20.51 -6.20
C PHE A 307 -18.59 21.60 -7.07
N VAL A 308 -19.09 22.82 -6.91
CA VAL A 308 -18.66 24.06 -7.57
C VAL A 308 -17.54 24.73 -6.77
N CYS A 309 -17.63 24.71 -5.44
CA CYS A 309 -16.61 25.26 -4.55
C CYS A 309 -16.51 24.49 -3.23
N ARG A 310 -15.39 24.64 -2.51
CA ARG A 310 -15.15 23.91 -1.26
C ARG A 310 -16.21 24.19 -0.20
N PHE A 311 -16.75 25.41 -0.13
CA PHE A 311 -17.73 25.79 0.90
C PHE A 311 -19.03 24.98 0.83
N GLN A 312 -19.37 24.38 -0.31
CA GLN A 312 -20.50 23.46 -0.42
C GLN A 312 -20.33 22.17 0.40
N LEU A 313 -19.10 21.81 0.78
CA LEU A 313 -18.87 20.71 1.71
C LEU A 313 -19.56 20.93 3.06
N LYS A 314 -19.77 22.19 3.47
CA LYS A 314 -20.53 22.51 4.69
C LYS A 314 -22.02 22.10 4.61
N CYS A 315 -22.55 21.86 3.41
CA CYS A 315 -23.91 21.37 3.20
C CYS A 315 -24.01 19.84 3.28
N VAL A 316 -22.89 19.12 3.36
CA VAL A 316 -22.87 17.65 3.43
C VAL A 316 -23.32 17.20 4.82
N LYS A 317 -24.35 16.35 4.87
CA LYS A 317 -24.91 15.84 6.12
C LYS A 317 -23.85 15.10 6.94
N GLY A 318 -23.65 15.54 8.18
CA GLY A 318 -22.70 14.92 9.13
C GLY A 318 -21.26 15.41 9.01
N LEU A 319 -20.95 16.31 8.06
CA LEU A 319 -19.66 16.97 7.97
C LEU A 319 -19.68 18.21 8.87
N SER A 320 -18.99 18.15 10.01
CA SER A 320 -18.95 19.25 10.98
C SER A 320 -18.05 20.39 10.48
N GLU A 321 -18.19 21.59 11.05
CA GLU A 321 -17.31 22.71 10.71
C GLU A 321 -15.84 22.43 11.01
N HIS A 322 -15.55 21.68 12.08
CA HIS A 322 -14.21 21.18 12.37
C HIS A 322 -13.73 20.22 11.28
N ALA A 323 -14.56 19.26 10.84
CA ALA A 323 -14.21 18.34 9.76
C ALA A 323 -13.94 19.09 8.45
N PHE A 324 -14.74 20.11 8.11
CA PHE A 324 -14.51 20.99 6.97
C PHE A 324 -13.16 21.69 7.06
N LYS A 325 -12.83 22.28 8.22
CA LYS A 325 -11.53 22.92 8.42
C LYS A 325 -10.38 21.92 8.21
N MET A 326 -10.51 20.70 8.71
CA MET A 326 -9.47 19.69 8.53
C MET A 326 -9.33 19.21 7.07
N CYS A 327 -10.44 19.00 6.34
CA CYS A 327 -10.37 18.37 5.02
C CYS A 327 -10.23 19.37 3.86
N SER A 328 -10.66 20.62 4.02
CA SER A 328 -10.81 21.55 2.89
C SER A 328 -9.48 21.93 2.21
N GLY A 329 -8.34 21.84 2.91
CA GLY A 329 -7.01 22.04 2.31
C GLY A 329 -6.54 20.90 1.40
N PHE A 330 -7.11 19.70 1.54
CA PHE A 330 -6.72 18.50 0.80
C PHE A 330 -7.69 18.16 -0.33
N VAL A 331 -8.88 18.73 -0.29
CA VAL A 331 -9.89 18.58 -1.35
C VAL A 331 -9.62 19.57 -2.48
N ARG A 332 -9.67 19.08 -3.71
CA ARG A 332 -9.56 19.83 -4.95
C ARG A 332 -10.88 19.82 -5.70
N ILE A 333 -11.17 20.92 -6.38
CA ILE A 333 -12.27 21.02 -7.35
C ILE A 333 -11.66 21.52 -8.64
N HIS A 334 -11.68 20.68 -9.67
CA HIS A 334 -11.16 21.00 -10.98
C HIS A 334 -12.29 21.37 -11.95
N GLY A 335 -11.98 22.30 -12.87
CA GLY A 335 -12.91 22.78 -13.88
C GLY A 335 -13.85 23.89 -13.38
N LYS A 336 -14.46 24.59 -14.34
CA LYS A 336 -15.60 25.48 -14.07
C LYS A 336 -16.85 24.63 -14.15
N GLN A 337 -17.61 24.59 -13.06
CA GLN A 337 -18.91 23.92 -13.02
C GLN A 337 -20.00 24.93 -13.36
N ASP A 338 -20.90 24.59 -14.29
CA ASP A 338 -21.99 25.47 -14.74
C ASP A 338 -23.08 25.68 -13.67
N ASN A 339 -23.03 24.90 -12.60
CA ASN A 339 -24.05 24.83 -11.54
C ASN A 339 -23.88 25.95 -10.49
N SER A 340 -23.25 27.06 -10.86
CA SER A 340 -22.97 28.15 -9.92
C SER A 340 -24.26 28.83 -9.45
N THR A 341 -24.28 29.22 -8.18
CA THR A 341 -25.39 29.99 -7.58
C THR A 341 -24.86 31.28 -6.98
N ALA A 342 -25.75 32.19 -6.57
CA ALA A 342 -25.34 33.41 -5.88
C ALA A 342 -24.51 33.12 -4.62
N ALA A 343 -24.79 32.00 -3.94
CA ALA A 343 -24.08 31.57 -2.73
C ALA A 343 -22.79 30.78 -3.02
N TYR A 344 -22.72 30.06 -4.15
CA TYR A 344 -21.61 29.16 -4.46
C TYR A 344 -21.08 29.43 -5.87
N ARG A 345 -19.92 30.08 -5.94
CA ARG A 345 -19.23 30.41 -7.19
C ARG A 345 -17.91 29.65 -7.30
N PRO A 346 -17.48 29.26 -8.51
CA PRO A 346 -16.18 28.64 -8.70
C PRO A 346 -15.06 29.57 -8.21
N ASN A 347 -14.14 29.04 -7.40
CA ASN A 347 -12.94 29.76 -6.97
C ASN A 347 -11.69 29.05 -7.55
N PRO A 348 -10.84 29.72 -8.34
CA PRO A 348 -9.61 29.13 -8.87
C PRO A 348 -8.69 28.53 -7.79
N LEU A 349 -8.72 29.08 -6.57
CA LEU A 349 -7.93 28.59 -5.44
C LEU A 349 -8.36 27.19 -4.97
N ASP A 350 -9.60 26.76 -5.27
CA ASP A 350 -10.09 25.43 -4.90
C ASP A 350 -9.36 24.30 -5.65
N ALA A 351 -8.68 24.61 -6.76
CA ALA A 351 -7.79 23.68 -7.47
C ALA A 351 -6.36 23.62 -6.90
N THR A 352 -6.04 24.42 -5.87
CA THR A 352 -4.68 24.57 -5.29
C THR A 352 -4.61 24.07 -3.85
N SER A 353 -3.41 23.88 -3.30
CA SER A 353 -3.20 23.51 -1.88
C SER A 353 -3.46 24.64 -0.87
N ILE A 354 -3.86 25.82 -1.33
CA ILE A 354 -4.14 26.96 -0.44
C ILE A 354 -5.41 26.66 0.34
N HIS A 355 -5.32 26.69 1.68
CA HIS A 355 -6.46 26.44 2.54
C HIS A 355 -7.47 27.62 2.47
N PRO A 356 -8.80 27.37 2.52
CA PRO A 356 -9.81 28.43 2.48
C PRO A 356 -9.64 29.55 3.52
N GLU A 357 -9.03 29.26 4.67
CA GLU A 357 -8.71 30.28 5.70
C GLU A 357 -7.74 31.36 5.20
N SER A 358 -6.94 31.06 4.18
CA SER A 358 -5.97 31.98 3.58
C SER A 358 -6.50 32.67 2.32
N TYR A 359 -7.72 32.39 1.86
CA TYR A 359 -8.28 33.06 0.67
C TYR A 359 -8.29 34.59 0.80
N PRO A 360 -8.68 35.18 1.95
CA PRO A 360 -8.63 36.62 2.13
C PRO A 360 -7.22 37.22 2.08
N ILE A 361 -6.17 36.41 2.27
CA ILE A 361 -4.76 36.84 2.15
C ILE A 361 -4.34 36.87 0.68
N VAL A 362 -4.83 35.92 -0.13
CA VAL A 362 -4.50 35.82 -1.56
C VAL A 362 -5.26 36.83 -2.41
N GLU A 363 -6.45 37.24 -1.96
CA GLU A 363 -7.27 38.26 -2.64
C GLU A 363 -6.81 39.71 -2.39
N ARG A 364 -5.85 39.91 -1.48
CA ARG A 364 -5.18 41.21 -1.25
C ARG A 364 -4.00 41.38 -2.19
#